data_AF-A0A918TLR9-F1
#
_entry.id   AF-A0A918TLR9-F1
#
_cell.length_a   1.000
_cell.length_b   1.000
_cell.length_c   1.000
_cell.angle_alpha   90.00
_cell.angle_beta   90.00
_cell.angle_gamma   90.00
#
_symmetry.space_group_name_H-M   'P 1'
#
loop_
_entity.id
_entity.type
_entity.pdbx_description
1 polymer ?
#
loop_
_entity_poly.entity_id
_entity_poly.type
_entity_poly.pdbx_seq_one_letter_code
_entity_poly.pdbx_strand_id
1 'polypeptide(L)'
;MTFANQSRRTLVLGLVALGFGFGLLMLLPFVGDGMGAHVLAWLSLLGMFAGSLLLFVGFGRWIHRLMWQSAIRHSTLQMFGRTHADRMLNGALSPFWRWWLWITPSGEDRDAYDIATNP
;
A
#
# COMPACT_ATOMS: atom_id res chain seq x y z
N MET A 1 1.22 -14.62 -6.88
CA MET A 1 1.86 -13.97 -5.70
C MET A 1 0.75 -13.52 -4.77
N THR A 2 0.72 -13.95 -3.50
CA THR A 2 -0.40 -13.68 -2.58
C THR A 2 -0.45 -12.24 -2.07
N PHE A 3 -1.59 -11.79 -1.53
CA PHE A 3 -1.71 -10.49 -0.87
C PHE A 3 -0.74 -10.34 0.29
N ALA A 4 -0.63 -11.36 1.15
CA ALA A 4 0.27 -11.35 2.30
C ALA A 4 1.73 -11.13 1.87
N ASN A 5 2.16 -11.78 0.79
CA ASN A 5 3.50 -11.60 0.24
C ASN A 5 3.72 -10.19 -0.33
N GLN A 6 2.71 -9.62 -1.01
CA GLN A 6 2.79 -8.25 -1.52
C GLN A 6 2.86 -7.23 -0.39
N SER A 7 1.96 -7.32 0.60
CA SER A 7 1.94 -6.40 1.74
C SER A 7 3.22 -6.50 2.57
N ARG A 8 3.71 -7.73 2.84
CA ARG A 8 4.99 -7.93 3.53
C ARG A 8 6.15 -7.31 2.76
N ARG A 9 6.24 -7.54 1.46
CA ARG A 9 7.30 -6.96 0.62
C ARG A 9 7.25 -5.44 0.64
N THR A 10 6.07 -4.84 0.50
CA THR A 10 5.90 -3.39 0.56
C THR A 10 6.30 -2.81 1.91
N LEU A 11 5.92 -3.47 3.02
CA LEU A 11 6.31 -3.05 4.37
C LEU A 11 7.82 -3.14 4.57
N VAL A 12 8.45 -4.25 4.17
CA VAL A 12 9.90 -4.44 4.26
C VAL A 12 10.64 -3.38 3.44
N LEU A 13 10.22 -3.14 2.19
CA LEU A 13 10.81 -2.08 1.36
C LEU A 13 10.63 -0.70 1.99
N GLY A 14 9.46 -0.43 2.59
CA GLY A 14 9.21 0.81 3.33
C GLY A 14 10.14 0.99 4.52
N LEU A 15 10.31 -0.04 5.34
CA LEU A 15 11.25 -0.04 6.47
C LEU A 15 12.70 0.16 6.02
N VAL A 16 13.11 -0.52 4.95
CA VAL A 16 14.47 -0.39 4.40
C VAL A 16 14.71 1.03 3.87
N ALA A 17 13.78 1.59 3.09
CA ALA A 17 13.90 2.95 2.57
C ALA A 17 13.90 4.00 3.68
N LEU A 18 13.04 3.83 4.68
CA LEU A 18 12.98 4.71 5.85
C LEU A 18 14.29 4.63 6.68
N GLY A 19 14.77 3.41 6.93
CA GLY A 19 16.02 3.16 7.65
C GLY A 19 17.24 3.68 6.89
N PHE A 20 17.27 3.55 5.56
CA PHE A 20 18.29 4.15 4.71
C PHE A 20 18.28 5.68 4.83
N GLY A 21 17.10 6.31 4.69
CA GLY A 21 16.96 7.76 4.83
C GLY A 21 17.41 8.26 6.21
N PHE A 22 17.01 7.56 7.27
CA PHE A 22 17.45 7.88 8.64
C PHE A 22 18.96 7.66 8.82
N GLY A 23 19.51 6.59 8.26
CA GLY A 23 20.94 6.30 8.30
C GLY A 23 21.78 7.41 7.63
N LEU A 24 21.35 7.89 6.46
CA LEU A 24 21.99 9.03 5.81
C LEU A 24 21.89 10.31 6.65
N LEU A 25 20.75 10.54 7.31
CA LEU A 25 20.58 11.70 8.18
C LEU A 25 21.54 11.66 9.37
N MET A 26 21.79 10.49 9.94
CA MET A 26 22.77 10.30 11.02
C MET A 26 24.22 10.55 10.58
N LEU A 27 24.51 10.48 9.28
CA LEU A 27 25.83 10.80 8.73
C LEU A 27 26.04 12.31 8.53
N LEU A 28 24.98 13.11 8.56
CA LEU A 28 25.03 14.55 8.28
C LEU A 28 26.05 15.33 9.14
N PRO A 29 26.19 15.07 10.46
CA PRO A 29 27.17 15.77 11.30
C PRO A 29 28.64 15.52 10.89
N PHE A 30 28.93 14.47 10.12
CA PHE A 30 30.29 14.08 9.74
C PHE A 30 30.73 14.64 8.38
N VAL A 31 29.82 15.25 7.61
CA VAL A 31 30.10 15.72 6.25
C VAL A 31 30.55 17.19 6.21
N GLY A 32 30.37 17.93 7.30
CA GLY A 32 30.68 19.36 7.40
C GLY A 32 29.77 20.24 6.53
N ASP A 33 30.02 21.54 6.52
CA ASP A 33 29.18 22.48 5.78
C ASP A 33 29.58 22.53 4.29
N GLY A 34 28.62 22.26 3.40
CA GLY A 34 28.84 22.35 1.96
C GLY A 34 27.82 21.58 1.13
N MET A 35 28.07 21.52 -0.19
CA MET A 35 27.18 20.86 -1.15
C MET A 35 26.94 19.37 -0.81
N GLY A 36 27.95 18.69 -0.25
CA GLY A 36 27.82 17.29 0.20
C GLY A 36 26.75 17.10 1.28
N ALA A 37 26.68 18.00 2.27
CA ALA A 37 25.66 17.94 3.32
C ALA A 37 24.25 18.21 2.77
N HIS A 38 24.09 19.15 1.82
CA HIS A 38 22.80 19.39 1.19
C HIS A 38 22.31 18.20 0.38
N VAL A 39 23.18 17.58 -0.42
CA VAL A 39 22.82 16.37 -1.20
C VAL A 39 22.45 15.23 -0.26
N LEU A 40 23.23 15.01 0.80
CA LEU A 40 22.96 13.96 1.78
C LEU A 40 21.62 14.19 2.48
N ALA A 41 21.33 15.43 2.90
CA ALA A 41 20.05 15.79 3.50
C ALA A 41 18.87 15.53 2.55
N TRP A 42 18.99 15.90 1.28
CA TRP A 42 17.95 15.62 0.28
C TRP A 42 17.71 14.13 0.06
N LEU A 43 18.78 13.33 -0.07
CA LEU A 43 18.67 11.88 -0.20
C LEU A 43 18.05 11.24 1.04
N SER A 44 18.40 11.75 2.23
CA SER A 44 17.80 11.33 3.50
C SER A 44 16.30 11.56 3.50
N LEU A 45 15.87 12.77 3.16
CA LEU A 45 14.46 13.16 3.10
C LEU A 45 13.68 12.35 2.06
N LEU A 46 14.25 12.13 0.87
CA LEU A 46 13.64 11.30 -0.16
C LEU A 46 13.48 9.85 0.30
N GLY A 47 14.49 9.27 0.93
CA GLY A 47 14.43 7.92 1.50
C GLY A 47 13.35 7.80 2.57
N MET A 48 13.29 8.77 3.51
CA MET A 48 12.28 8.80 4.56
C MET A 48 10.86 9.00 4.00
N PHE A 49 10.70 9.89 3.02
CA PHE A 49 9.41 10.11 2.37
C PHE A 49 8.93 8.87 1.62
N ALA A 50 9.80 8.27 0.79
CA ALA A 50 9.49 7.04 0.06
C ALA A 50 9.18 5.88 1.02
N GLY A 51 9.98 5.73 2.07
CA GLY A 51 9.75 4.74 3.11
C GLY A 51 8.41 4.91 3.81
N SER A 52 8.08 6.14 4.21
CA SER A 52 6.79 6.47 4.85
C SER A 52 5.60 6.19 3.92
N LEU A 53 5.72 6.53 2.63
CA LEU A 53 4.68 6.27 1.64
C LEU A 53 4.47 4.76 1.44
N LEU A 54 5.54 3.98 1.36
CA LEU A 54 5.45 2.52 1.24
C LEU A 54 4.84 1.88 2.49
N LEU A 55 5.21 2.34 3.69
CA LEU A 55 4.57 1.88 4.93
C LEU A 55 3.08 2.20 4.96
N PHE A 56 2.70 3.42 4.57
CA PHE A 56 1.31 3.82 4.44
C PHE A 56 0.56 2.93 3.43
N VAL A 57 1.15 2.64 2.27
CA VAL A 57 0.54 1.72 1.29
C VAL A 57 0.42 0.30 1.84
N GLY A 58 1.45 -0.22 2.50
CA GLY A 58 1.45 -1.56 3.09
C GLY A 58 0.35 -1.74 4.13
N PHE A 59 0.30 -0.87 5.14
CA PHE A 59 -0.73 -0.90 6.17
C PHE A 59 -2.11 -0.50 5.64
N GLY A 60 -2.18 0.55 4.83
CA GLY A 60 -3.42 1.05 4.28
C GLY A 60 -4.13 0.02 3.42
N ARG A 61 -3.41 -0.75 2.59
CA ARG A 61 -3.99 -1.86 1.83
C ARG A 61 -4.57 -2.93 2.76
N TRP A 62 -3.84 -3.29 3.81
CA TRP A 62 -4.29 -4.31 4.76
C TRP A 62 -5.59 -3.90 5.48
N ILE A 63 -5.64 -2.67 6.02
CA ILE A 63 -6.84 -2.14 6.69
C ILE A 63 -8.02 -2.08 5.72
N HIS A 64 -7.81 -1.55 4.50
CA HIS A 64 -8.88 -1.46 3.52
C HIS A 64 -9.38 -2.84 3.07
N ARG A 65 -8.50 -3.85 2.95
CA ARG A 65 -8.92 -5.22 2.64
C ARG A 65 -9.78 -5.81 3.75
N LEU A 66 -9.44 -5.57 5.01
CA LEU A 66 -10.28 -5.99 6.14
C LEU A 66 -11.65 -5.30 6.10
N MET A 67 -11.69 -3.98 5.88
CA MET A 67 -12.94 -3.23 5.75
C MET A 67 -13.79 -3.73 4.57
N TRP A 68 -13.13 -4.09 3.46
CA TRP A 68 -13.80 -4.68 2.31
C TRP A 68 -14.52 -5.97 2.68
N GLN A 69 -13.78 -6.90 3.30
CA GLN A 69 -14.28 -8.23 3.66
C GLN A 69 -15.35 -8.18 4.76
N SER A 70 -15.22 -7.28 5.74
CA SER A 70 -16.14 -7.26 6.90
C SER A 70 -17.39 -6.41 6.68
N ALA A 71 -17.25 -5.26 6.01
CA ALA A 71 -18.31 -4.24 5.98
C ALA A 71 -18.74 -3.88 4.56
N ILE A 72 -17.81 -3.49 3.69
CA ILE A 72 -18.17 -2.87 2.41
C ILE A 72 -18.83 -3.87 1.46
N ARG A 73 -18.30 -5.09 1.35
CA ARG A 73 -18.84 -6.13 0.46
C ARG A 73 -20.27 -6.54 0.82
N HIS A 74 -20.60 -6.53 2.10
CA HIS A 74 -21.90 -6.97 2.63
C HIS A 74 -22.88 -5.82 2.87
N SER A 75 -22.44 -4.58 2.68
CA SER A 75 -23.27 -3.41 2.92
C SER A 75 -24.38 -3.28 1.90
N THR A 76 -25.61 -3.14 2.39
CA THR A 76 -26.81 -2.83 1.60
C THR A 76 -27.05 -1.33 1.47
N LEU A 77 -26.23 -0.49 2.11
CA LEU A 77 -26.36 0.96 2.04
C LEU A 77 -26.09 1.45 0.62
N GLN A 78 -27.08 2.15 0.07
CA GLN A 78 -27.04 2.71 -1.28
C GLN A 78 -26.81 4.22 -1.23
N MET A 79 -26.02 4.70 -2.18
CA MET A 79 -25.84 6.12 -2.46
C MET A 79 -25.95 6.31 -3.97
N PHE A 80 -26.86 7.17 -4.43
CA PHE A 80 -27.19 7.33 -5.85
C PHE A 80 -27.61 6.01 -6.54
N GLY A 81 -28.38 5.16 -5.83
CA GLY A 81 -28.90 3.90 -6.36
C GLY A 81 -27.88 2.78 -6.50
N ARG A 82 -26.64 2.96 -6.03
CA ARG A 82 -25.59 1.92 -6.05
C ARG A 82 -25.02 1.71 -4.66
N THR A 83 -24.66 0.48 -4.33
CA THR A 83 -23.95 0.19 -3.07
C THR A 83 -22.50 0.69 -3.15
N HIS A 84 -21.82 0.79 -2.01
CA HIS A 84 -20.38 1.08 -2.00
C HIS A 84 -19.58 0.02 -2.76
N ALA A 85 -19.91 -1.27 -2.57
CA ALA A 85 -19.28 -2.37 -3.29
C ALA A 85 -19.46 -2.23 -4.80
N ASP A 86 -20.68 -1.93 -5.26
CA ASP A 86 -20.97 -1.76 -6.69
C ASP A 86 -20.16 -0.61 -7.31
N ARG A 87 -20.07 0.54 -6.62
CA ARG A 87 -19.23 1.67 -7.07
C ARG A 87 -17.74 1.30 -7.15
N MET A 88 -17.23 0.52 -6.21
CA MET A 88 -15.82 0.11 -6.21
C MET A 88 -15.53 -0.95 -7.28
N LEU A 89 -16.47 -1.86 -7.55
CA LEU A 89 -16.29 -2.94 -8.52
C LEU A 89 -16.56 -2.53 -9.97
N ASN A 90 -17.49 -1.59 -10.18
CA ASN A 90 -17.98 -1.20 -11.51
C ASN A 90 -17.75 0.28 -11.85
N GLY A 91 -17.16 1.06 -10.94
CA GLY A 91 -16.79 2.45 -11.20
C GLY A 91 -15.48 2.61 -11.99
N ALA A 92 -15.14 3.87 -12.31
CA ALA A 92 -13.92 4.22 -13.04
C ALA A 92 -12.62 3.78 -12.33
N LEU A 93 -12.65 3.76 -10.99
CA LEU A 93 -11.52 3.33 -10.16
C LEU A 93 -11.51 1.81 -9.88
N SER A 94 -12.35 1.02 -10.56
CA SER A 94 -12.42 -0.42 -10.34
C SER A 94 -11.09 -1.16 -10.56
N PRO A 95 -10.24 -0.83 -11.55
CA PRO A 95 -8.94 -1.50 -11.67
C PRO A 95 -8.04 -1.22 -10.47
N PHE A 96 -8.07 0.02 -9.97
CA PHE A 96 -7.33 0.42 -8.78
C PHE A 96 -7.82 -0.36 -7.56
N TRP A 97 -9.12 -0.41 -7.28
CA TRP A 97 -9.66 -1.12 -6.11
C TRP A 97 -9.42 -2.63 -6.17
N ARG A 98 -9.54 -3.24 -7.35
CA ARG A 98 -9.22 -4.67 -7.55
C ARG A 98 -7.75 -4.96 -7.24
N TRP A 99 -6.85 -4.11 -7.74
CA TRP A 99 -5.43 -4.22 -7.42
C TRP A 99 -5.14 -3.92 -5.94
N TRP A 100 -5.76 -2.87 -5.38
CA TRP A 100 -5.53 -2.37 -4.01
C TRP A 100 -5.96 -3.38 -2.95
N LEU A 101 -7.16 -3.94 -3.10
CA LEU A 101 -7.75 -4.89 -2.17
C LEU A 101 -7.36 -6.34 -2.49
N TRP A 102 -6.78 -6.58 -3.67
CA TRP A 102 -6.42 -7.89 -4.20
C TRP A 102 -7.64 -8.82 -4.28
N ILE A 103 -8.62 -8.38 -5.08
CA ILE A 103 -9.90 -9.05 -5.27
C ILE A 103 -10.16 -9.36 -6.75
N THR A 104 -11.01 -10.35 -7.00
CA THR A 104 -11.48 -10.71 -8.34
C THR A 104 -12.43 -9.63 -8.90
N PRO A 105 -12.79 -9.68 -10.20
CA PRO A 105 -13.80 -8.79 -10.76
C PRO A 105 -15.16 -8.85 -10.05
N SER A 106 -15.53 -10.01 -9.49
CA SER A 106 -16.74 -10.21 -8.68
C SER A 106 -16.60 -9.74 -7.23
N GLY A 107 -15.41 -9.30 -6.82
CA GLY A 107 -15.13 -8.81 -5.47
C GLY A 107 -14.79 -9.89 -4.44
N GLU A 108 -14.56 -11.13 -4.91
CA GLU A 108 -14.09 -12.23 -4.09
C GLU A 108 -12.59 -12.09 -3.78
N ASP A 109 -12.16 -12.72 -2.70
CA ASP A 109 -10.75 -12.75 -2.34
C ASP A 109 -9.95 -13.50 -3.39
N ARG A 110 -8.96 -12.84 -4.01
CA ARG A 110 -8.19 -13.44 -5.10
C ARG A 110 -7.31 -14.59 -4.62
N ASP A 111 -6.74 -14.51 -3.41
CA ASP A 111 -5.90 -15.60 -2.89
C ASP A 111 -6.73 -16.88 -2.69
N ALA A 112 -7.94 -16.74 -2.14
CA ALA A 112 -8.85 -17.87 -1.96
C ALA A 112 -9.35 -18.43 -3.31
N TYR A 113 -9.67 -17.55 -4.25
CA TYR A 113 -10.11 -17.94 -5.60
C TYR A 113 -9.02 -18.72 -6.36
N ASP A 114 -7.77 -18.25 -6.30
CA ASP A 114 -6.64 -18.88 -6.99
C ASP A 114 -6.39 -20.30 -6.43
N ILE A 115 -6.46 -20.47 -5.10
CA ILE A 115 -6.35 -21.79 -4.43
C ILE A 115 -7.49 -22.73 -4.86
N ALA A 116 -8.72 -22.22 -4.96
CA ALA A 116 -9.88 -23.02 -5.33
C ALA A 116 -9.88 -23.45 -6.81
N THR A 117 -9.23 -22.68 -7.69
CA THR A 117 -9.26 -22.89 -9.14
C THR A 117 -8.00 -23.54 -9.72
N ASN A 118 -6.87 -23.49 -9.00
CA ASN A 118 -5.61 -24.12 -9.40
C ASN A 118 -4.99 -24.85 -8.18
N PRO A 119 -5.53 -26.02 -7.80
CA PRO A 119 -5.09 -26.77 -6.62
C PRO A 119 -3.67 -27.35 -6.74
#